data_AF-A0A1M6QRI6-F1
#
_entry.id   AF-A0A1M6QRI6-F1
#
_cell.length_a   1.000
_cell.length_b   1.000
_cell.length_c   1.000
_cell.angle_alpha   90.00
_cell.angle_beta   90.00
_cell.angle_gamma   90.00
#
_symmetry.space_group_name_H-M   'P 1'
#
loop_
_entity.id
_entity.type
_entity.pdbx_description
1 polymer ?
#
loop_
_entity_poly.entity_id
_entity_poly.type
_entity_poly.pdbx_seq_one_letter_code
_entity_poly.pdbx_strand_id
1 'polypeptide(L)'
;MNRINLPSFIFASQMGGYAMVLLDEVYAKWFGLFGLFPGIKNPAWFIHHQIDATLFAIPLVLPYVWNRLPGSGLVKGLIYGVIWHIFVVVVSIIGSVGGAEWFKNPIPMNVQVSTFILHLVWGGLTGLLYEPPERK
;
A
#
# COMPACT_ATOMS: atom_id res chain seq x y z
N MET A 1 16.17 -7.97 -20.85
CA MET A 1 15.31 -7.94 -19.64
C MET A 1 15.51 -6.58 -18.99
N ASN A 2 14.49 -5.71 -19.04
CA ASN A 2 14.58 -4.42 -18.36
C ASN A 2 14.65 -4.69 -16.85
N ARG A 3 15.70 -4.21 -16.20
CA ARG A 3 15.89 -4.39 -14.75
C ARG A 3 14.91 -3.50 -13.99
N ILE A 4 14.80 -3.64 -12.68
CA ILE A 4 14.06 -2.68 -11.84
C ILE A 4 15.00 -1.51 -11.55
N ASN A 5 14.53 -0.27 -11.66
CA ASN A 5 15.23 0.89 -11.12
C ASN A 5 15.14 0.89 -9.59
N LEU A 6 16.09 0.21 -8.92
CA LEU A 6 16.04 -0.04 -7.49
C LEU A 6 16.05 1.24 -6.64
N PRO A 7 16.91 2.25 -6.90
CA PRO A 7 16.87 3.52 -6.16
C PRO A 7 15.52 4.25 -6.26
N SER A 8 14.96 4.36 -7.46
CA SER A 8 13.65 4.99 -7.66
C SER A 8 12.54 4.20 -6.97
N PHE A 9 12.58 2.87 -7.04
CA PHE A 9 11.62 2.00 -6.34
C PHE A 9 11.65 2.23 -4.83
N ILE A 10 12.84 2.16 -4.19
CA ILE A 10 12.97 2.35 -2.75
C ILE A 10 12.46 3.73 -2.35
N PHE A 11 12.85 4.78 -3.08
CA PHE A 11 12.36 6.12 -2.81
C PHE A 11 10.83 6.22 -2.92
N ALA A 12 10.26 5.75 -4.04
CA ALA A 12 8.83 5.84 -4.31
C ALA A 12 7.98 5.03 -3.32
N SER A 13 8.45 3.85 -2.90
CA SER A 13 7.72 3.02 -1.93
C SER A 13 7.76 3.60 -0.52
N GLN A 14 8.91 4.16 -0.11
CA GLN A 14 9.04 4.84 1.18
C GLN A 14 8.14 6.08 1.23
N MET A 15 8.13 6.90 0.18
CA MET A 15 7.24 8.07 0.11
C MET A 15 5.76 7.67 0.17
N GLY A 16 5.37 6.59 -0.51
CA GLY A 16 4.04 5.98 -0.39
C GLY A 16 3.71 5.57 1.05
N GLY A 17 4.66 4.91 1.73
CA GLY A 17 4.52 4.52 3.15
C GLY A 17 4.35 5.72 4.07
N TYR A 18 5.15 6.78 3.91
CA TYR A 18 5.02 8.03 4.66
C TYR A 18 3.65 8.69 4.44
N ALA A 19 3.17 8.74 3.20
CA ALA A 19 1.88 9.34 2.90
C ALA A 19 0.72 8.59 3.59
N MET A 20 0.79 7.26 3.67
CA MET A 20 -0.17 6.49 4.47
C MET A 20 -0.11 6.87 5.95
N VAL A 21 1.09 6.99 6.54
CA VAL A 21 1.24 7.33 7.95
C VAL A 21 0.65 8.70 8.27
N LEU A 22 0.92 9.69 7.42
CA LEU A 22 0.36 11.04 7.57
C LEU A 22 -1.16 11.04 7.42
N LEU A 23 -1.68 10.34 6.42
CA LEU A 23 -3.12 10.27 6.19
C LEU A 23 -3.84 9.53 7.31
N ASP A 24 -3.24 8.47 7.84
CA ASP A 24 -3.77 7.74 8.98
C ASP A 24 -3.79 8.61 10.24
N GLU A 25 -2.75 9.42 10.48
CA GLU A 25 -2.74 10.39 11.57
C GLU A 25 -3.86 11.45 11.43
N VAL A 26 -4.15 11.89 10.21
CA VAL A 26 -5.30 12.78 9.93
C VAL A 26 -6.62 12.04 10.19
N TYR A 27 -6.78 10.80 9.73
CA TYR A 27 -8.00 10.02 9.96
C TYR A 27 -8.25 9.69 11.43
N ALA A 28 -7.20 9.33 12.17
CA ALA A 28 -7.25 9.07 13.60
C ALA A 28 -7.64 10.32 14.40
N LYS A 29 -7.05 11.49 14.07
CA LYS A 29 -7.29 12.74 14.80
C LYS A 29 -8.59 13.45 14.42
N TRP A 30 -8.98 13.44 13.14
CA TRP A 30 -10.10 14.26 12.65
C TRP A 30 -11.41 13.48 12.50
N PHE A 31 -11.34 12.17 12.23
CA PHE A 31 -12.54 11.38 11.90
C PHE A 31 -12.83 10.24 12.88
N GLY A 32 -11.91 9.94 13.82
CA GLY A 32 -12.09 8.88 14.82
C GLY A 32 -12.22 7.49 14.21
N LEU A 33 -11.64 7.27 13.03
CA LEU A 33 -11.89 6.11 12.16
C LEU A 33 -10.95 4.92 12.36
N PHE A 34 -10.00 4.95 13.30
CA PHE A 34 -8.99 3.89 13.42
C PHE A 34 -8.74 3.37 14.84
N GLY A 35 -8.60 2.04 14.91
CA GLY A 35 -8.37 1.26 16.13
C GLY A 35 -7.12 0.34 16.09
N LEU A 36 -6.15 0.57 15.20
CA LEU A 36 -4.94 -0.27 15.09
C LEU A 36 -3.61 0.52 15.03
N PHE A 37 -3.64 1.85 15.01
CA PHE A 37 -2.43 2.67 14.79
C PHE A 37 -1.90 3.24 16.10
N PRO A 38 -0.68 2.85 16.55
CA PRO A 38 -0.06 3.46 17.75
C PRO A 38 0.51 4.87 17.50
N GLY A 39 0.40 5.38 16.27
CA GLY A 39 0.89 6.70 15.86
C GLY A 39 2.39 6.72 15.53
N ILE A 40 2.86 7.83 14.95
CA ILE A 40 4.28 8.09 14.62
C ILE A 40 5.21 7.95 15.85
N LYS A 41 4.65 8.02 17.06
CA LYS A 41 5.36 7.92 18.32
C LYS A 41 5.89 6.52 18.63
N ASN A 42 5.53 5.49 17.87
CA ASN A 42 6.10 4.14 17.99
C ASN A 42 7.08 3.86 16.84
N PRO A 43 8.41 3.99 17.05
CA PRO A 43 9.40 3.80 16.00
C PRO A 43 9.44 2.38 15.44
N ALA A 44 9.22 1.36 16.26
CA ALA A 44 9.24 -0.04 15.82
C ALA A 44 8.09 -0.32 14.86
N TRP A 45 6.88 0.15 15.20
CA TRP A 45 5.73 0.05 14.32
C TRP A 45 5.96 0.82 13.01
N PHE A 46 6.49 2.05 13.10
CA PHE A 46 6.77 2.87 11.92
C PHE A 46 7.77 2.20 10.97
N ILE A 47 8.84 1.61 11.50
CA ILE A 47 9.84 0.88 10.71
C ILE A 47 9.21 -0.33 10.03
N HIS A 48 8.42 -1.13 10.75
CA HIS A 48 7.71 -2.27 10.15
C HIS A 48 6.76 -1.81 9.05
N HIS A 49 5.99 -0.76 9.27
CA HIS A 49 5.10 -0.20 8.25
C HIS A 49 5.85 0.25 6.99
N GLN A 50 7.02 0.88 7.13
CA GLN A 50 7.84 1.27 5.97
C GLN A 50 8.43 0.08 5.22
N ILE A 51 8.81 -0.97 5.96
CA ILE A 51 9.27 -2.24 5.36
C ILE A 51 8.12 -2.86 4.58
N ASP A 52 6.94 -3.00 5.19
CA ASP A 52 5.75 -3.57 4.56
C ASP A 52 5.32 -2.78 3.32
N ALA A 53 5.24 -1.44 3.41
CA ALA A 53 4.94 -0.57 2.29
C ALA A 53 5.92 -0.74 1.11
N THR A 54 7.18 -1.08 1.41
CA THR A 54 8.20 -1.37 0.39
C THR A 54 8.04 -2.77 -0.19
N LEU A 55 7.97 -3.80 0.65
CA LEU A 55 7.84 -5.19 0.22
C LEU A 55 6.58 -5.40 -0.63
N PHE A 56 5.46 -4.82 -0.21
CA PHE A 56 4.20 -4.94 -0.92
C PHE A 56 4.13 -4.09 -2.20
N ALA A 57 5.07 -3.17 -2.42
CA ALA A 57 5.17 -2.42 -3.67
C ALA A 57 6.01 -3.15 -4.73
N ILE A 58 6.76 -4.21 -4.36
CA ILE A 58 7.59 -4.98 -5.30
C ILE A 58 6.81 -5.43 -6.54
N PRO A 59 5.60 -6.04 -6.43
CA PRO A 59 4.88 -6.51 -7.60
C PRO A 59 4.55 -5.41 -8.62
N LEU A 60 4.25 -4.19 -8.18
CA LEU A 60 3.96 -3.05 -9.06
C LEU A 60 5.12 -2.74 -10.00
N VAL A 61 6.34 -2.71 -9.48
CA VAL A 61 7.54 -2.31 -10.23
C VAL A 61 8.16 -3.44 -11.06
N LEU A 62 7.65 -4.67 -10.93
CA LEU A 62 8.09 -5.77 -11.79
C LEU A 62 7.81 -5.42 -13.26
N PRO A 63 8.79 -5.56 -14.17
CA PRO A 63 8.61 -5.20 -15.59
C PRO A 63 7.41 -5.89 -16.23
N TYR A 64 7.10 -7.12 -15.82
CA TYR A 64 5.93 -7.86 -16.33
C TYR A 64 4.60 -7.19 -15.94
N VAL A 65 4.50 -6.63 -14.74
CA VAL A 65 3.29 -5.96 -14.22
C VAL A 65 3.24 -4.52 -14.71
N TRP A 66 4.32 -3.75 -14.48
CA TRP A 66 4.39 -2.33 -14.85
C TRP A 66 4.08 -2.08 -16.32
N ASN A 67 4.59 -2.92 -17.23
CA ASN A 67 4.36 -2.76 -18.67
C ASN A 67 2.96 -3.20 -19.12
N ARG A 68 2.20 -3.93 -18.30
CA ARG A 68 0.83 -4.38 -18.62
C ARG A 68 -0.25 -3.44 -18.08
N LEU A 69 0.03 -2.73 -16.99
CA LEU A 69 -0.90 -1.75 -16.45
C LEU A 69 -1.03 -0.56 -17.43
N PRO A 70 -2.24 -0.08 -17.73
CA PRO A 70 -2.43 1.06 -18.63
C PRO A 70 -2.11 2.40 -17.95
N GLY A 71 -1.90 3.45 -18.75
CA GLY A 71 -1.80 4.83 -18.29
C GLY A 71 -0.42 5.26 -17.78
N SER A 72 -0.39 6.44 -17.15
CA SER A 72 0.79 7.03 -16.51
C SER A 72 1.17 6.32 -15.21
N GLY A 73 2.33 6.63 -14.64
CA GLY A 73 2.78 6.07 -13.36
C GLY A 73 1.73 6.18 -12.24
N LEU A 74 1.12 7.36 -12.08
CA LEU A 74 0.02 7.57 -11.13
C LEU A 74 -1.16 6.63 -11.38
N VAL A 75 -1.61 6.50 -12.63
CA VAL A 75 -2.74 5.63 -12.99
C VAL A 75 -2.42 4.17 -12.72
N LYS A 76 -1.22 3.70 -13.10
CA LYS A 76 -0.76 2.35 -12.77
C LYS A 76 -0.74 2.11 -11.27
N GLY A 77 -0.26 3.09 -10.51
CA GLY A 77 -0.23 3.07 -9.06
C GLY A 77 -1.63 2.97 -8.42
N LEU A 78 -2.59 3.76 -8.90
CA LEU A 78 -3.97 3.71 -8.43
C LEU A 78 -4.64 2.36 -8.74
N ILE A 79 -4.48 1.86 -9.97
CA ILE A 79 -4.98 0.53 -10.37
C ILE A 79 -4.40 -0.55 -9.44
N TYR A 80 -3.09 -0.47 -9.18
CA TYR A 80 -2.42 -1.39 -8.28
C TYR A 80 -2.95 -1.28 -6.84
N GLY A 81 -3.18 -0.08 -6.32
CA GLY A 81 -3.79 0.14 -5.00
C GLY A 81 -5.16 -0.51 -4.87
N VAL A 82 -6.00 -0.43 -5.91
CA VAL A 82 -7.30 -1.12 -5.96
C VAL A 82 -7.13 -2.64 -5.91
N ILE A 83 -6.27 -3.19 -6.78
CA ILE A 83 -6.00 -4.63 -6.85
C ILE A 83 -5.44 -5.14 -5.51
N TRP A 84 -4.54 -4.39 -4.90
CA TRP A 84 -3.95 -4.71 -3.61
C TRP A 84 -4.99 -4.74 -2.50
N HIS A 85 -5.89 -3.76 -2.45
CA HIS A 85 -6.97 -3.77 -1.47
C HIS A 85 -7.89 -4.98 -1.63
N ILE A 86 -8.29 -5.31 -2.86
CA ILE A 86 -9.10 -6.50 -3.14
C ILE A 86 -8.35 -7.76 -2.69
N PHE A 87 -7.05 -7.86 -2.98
CA PHE A 87 -6.22 -8.98 -2.54
C PHE A 87 -6.20 -9.13 -1.01
N VAL A 88 -5.99 -8.04 -0.26
CA VAL A 88 -5.99 -8.07 1.21
C VAL A 88 -7.36 -8.49 1.76
N VAL A 89 -8.46 -8.02 1.16
CA VAL A 89 -9.81 -8.46 1.55
C VAL A 89 -10.00 -9.97 1.30
N VAL A 90 -9.59 -10.48 0.14
CA VAL A 90 -9.66 -11.91 -0.17
C VAL A 90 -8.84 -12.75 0.81
N VAL A 91 -7.59 -12.35 1.09
CA VAL A 91 -6.73 -13.02 2.08
C VAL A 91 -7.36 -12.99 3.46
N SER A 92 -7.99 -11.88 3.85
CA SER A 92 -8.67 -11.75 5.14
C SER A 92 -9.86 -12.70 5.25
N ILE A 93 -10.67 -12.84 4.19
CA ILE A 93 -11.80 -13.77 4.13
C ILE A 93 -11.30 -15.23 4.25
N ILE A 94 -10.29 -15.60 3.46
CA ILE A 94 -9.70 -16.94 3.49
C ILE A 94 -9.12 -17.25 4.88
N GLY A 95 -8.39 -16.29 5.46
CA GLY A 95 -7.83 -16.43 6.81
C GLY A 95 -8.91 -16.57 7.88
N SER A 96 -10.01 -15.83 7.76
CA SER A 96 -11.16 -15.91 8.66
C SER A 96 -11.79 -17.31 8.62
N VAL A 97 -12.07 -17.82 7.41
CA VAL A 97 -12.61 -19.17 7.20
C VAL A 97 -11.64 -20.25 7.69
N GLY A 98 -10.33 -20.03 7.52
CA GLY A 98 -9.27 -20.91 8.01
C GLY A 98 -9.03 -20.84 9.53
N GLY A 99 -9.76 -19.99 10.27
CA GLY A 99 -9.66 -19.88 11.72
C GLY A 99 -8.47 -19.06 12.24
N ALA A 100 -7.79 -18.30 11.37
CA ALA A 100 -6.66 -17.47 11.75
C ALA A 100 -7.10 -16.35 12.71
N GLU A 101 -6.44 -16.24 13.87
CA GLU A 101 -6.85 -15.35 14.97
C GLU A 101 -7.00 -13.88 14.57
N TRP A 102 -6.10 -13.39 13.71
CA TRP A 102 -6.13 -12.01 13.21
C TRP A 102 -7.35 -11.68 12.34
N PHE A 103 -8.00 -12.68 11.75
CA PHE A 103 -9.11 -12.49 10.82
C PHE A 103 -10.45 -12.99 11.37
N LYS A 104 -10.50 -13.39 12.65
CA LYS A 104 -11.73 -13.91 13.28
C LYS A 104 -12.85 -12.87 13.38
N ASN A 105 -12.51 -11.58 13.45
CA ASN A 105 -13.49 -10.50 13.58
C ASN A 105 -13.58 -9.71 12.27
N PRO A 106 -14.81 -9.49 11.74
CA PRO A 106 -15.00 -8.62 10.58
C PRO A 106 -14.50 -7.20 10.89
N ILE A 107 -13.69 -6.65 10.00
CA ILE A 107 -13.26 -5.26 10.10
C ILE A 107 -14.49 -4.36 9.85
N PRO A 108 -14.75 -3.35 10.69
CA PRO A 108 -15.83 -2.39 10.48
C PRO A 108 -15.77 -1.73 9.09
N MET A 109 -16.93 -1.46 8.49
CA MET A 109 -17.01 -0.89 7.13
C MET A 109 -16.25 0.43 6.98
N ASN A 110 -16.28 1.27 8.01
CA ASN A 110 -15.56 2.54 8.02
C ASN A 110 -14.04 2.36 7.98
N VAL A 111 -13.52 1.32 8.65
CA VAL A 111 -12.09 0.94 8.60
C VAL A 111 -11.73 0.36 7.24
N GLN A 112 -12.64 -0.41 6.61
CA GLN A 112 -12.42 -0.89 5.23
C GLN A 112 -12.29 0.27 4.23
N VAL A 113 -13.18 1.26 4.32
CA VAL A 113 -13.15 2.44 3.45
C VAL A 113 -11.87 3.25 3.65
N SER A 114 -11.46 3.48 4.90
CA SER A 114 -10.23 4.22 5.17
C SER A 114 -8.98 3.45 4.74
N THR A 115 -8.91 2.14 4.97
CA THR A 115 -7.84 1.27 4.45
C THR A 115 -7.80 1.25 2.92
N PHE A 116 -8.96 1.26 2.25
CA PHE A 116 -9.01 1.37 0.79
C PHE A 116 -8.38 2.67 0.31
N ILE A 117 -8.72 3.81 0.93
CA ILE A 117 -8.13 5.11 0.57
C ILE A 117 -6.62 5.11 0.85
N LEU A 118 -6.16 4.53 1.96
CA LEU A 118 -4.73 4.40 2.25
C LEU A 118 -4.00 3.61 1.16
N HIS A 119 -4.57 2.51 0.66
CA HIS A 119 -3.99 1.74 -0.46
C HIS A 119 -3.98 2.53 -1.78
N LEU A 120 -5.01 3.34 -2.05
CA LEU A 120 -5.03 4.23 -3.21
C LEU A 120 -3.91 5.27 -3.13
N VAL A 121 -3.72 5.90 -1.97
CA VAL A 121 -2.69 6.92 -1.76
C VAL A 121 -1.29 6.31 -1.85
N TRP A 122 -1.07 5.18 -1.19
CA TRP A 122 0.18 4.43 -1.29
C TRP A 122 0.50 4.03 -2.71
N GLY A 123 -0.40 3.29 -3.37
CA GLY A 123 -0.21 2.82 -4.73
C GLY A 123 -0.03 3.99 -5.71
N GLY A 124 -0.90 5.01 -5.61
CA GLY A 124 -0.86 6.20 -6.46
C GLY A 124 0.45 6.98 -6.32
N LEU A 125 0.92 7.23 -5.10
CA LEU A 125 2.16 7.97 -4.87
C LEU A 125 3.39 7.16 -5.26
N THR A 126 3.43 5.87 -4.95
CA THR A 126 4.50 4.98 -5.40
C THR A 126 4.55 4.90 -6.93
N GLY A 127 3.41 4.77 -7.60
CA GLY A 127 3.36 4.78 -9.06
C GLY A 127 3.73 6.12 -9.67
N LEU A 128 3.33 7.24 -9.06
CA LEU A 128 3.68 8.58 -9.52
C LEU A 128 5.19 8.85 -9.48
N LEU A 129 5.85 8.44 -8.40
CA LEU A 129 7.26 8.71 -8.15
C LEU A 129 8.21 7.66 -8.73
N TYR A 130 7.69 6.50 -9.14
CA TYR A 130 8.50 5.45 -9.72
C TYR A 130 8.88 5.77 -11.18
N GLU A 131 10.18 5.80 -11.43
CA GLU A 131 10.79 5.97 -12.74
C GLU A 131 11.32 4.62 -13.22
N PRO A 132 10.60 3.93 -14.12
CA PRO A 132 11.10 2.68 -14.69
C PRO A 132 12.39 2.96 -15.49
N PRO A 133 13.33 2.01 -15.56
CA PRO A 133 14.53 2.22 -16.35
C PRO A 133 14.19 2.42 -17.81
N GLU A 134 14.95 3.28 -18.48
CA GLU A 134 14.78 3.60 -19.89
C GLU A 134 14.69 2.31 -20.72
N ARG A 135 13.69 2.26 -21.62
CA ARG A 135 13.64 1.24 -22.65
C ARG A 135 14.77 1.53 -23.63
N LYS A 136 15.90 0.82 -23.51
CA LYS A 136 16.84 0.65 -24.61
C LYS A 136 16.26 -0.28 -25.66
#